data_AF-A0AAE3C4Z2-F1
#
_entry.id   AF-A0AAE3C4Z2-F1
#
_cell.length_a   1.000
_cell.length_b   1.000
_cell.length_c   1.000
_cell.angle_alpha   90.00
_cell.angle_beta   90.00
_cell.angle_gamma   90.00
#
_symmetry.space_group_name_H-M   'P 1'
#
loop_
_entity.id
_entity.type
_entity.pdbx_description
1 polymer ?
#
loop_
_entity_poly.entity_id
_entity_poly.type
_entity_poly.pdbx_seq_one_letter_code
_entity_poly.pdbx_strand_id
1 'polypeptide(L)' 'MSNEVASKIIQKALDEGRTYLLEPEAKEVIRSYGIPTTNFKVAKTPDEAAKYAEEIGYPVVLKIVSPD' A
#
# COMPACT_ATOMS: atom_id res chain seq x y z
N MET A 1 18.53 -4.03 -4.54
CA MET A 1 17.31 -3.33 -4.98
C MET A 1 16.15 -3.55 -4.02
N SER A 2 15.76 -4.80 -3.71
CA SER A 2 14.69 -5.12 -2.74
C SER A 2 14.89 -4.49 -1.35
N ASN A 3 16.08 -4.67 -0.75
CA ASN A 3 16.41 -4.08 0.55
C ASN A 3 16.31 -2.55 0.57
N GLU A 4 16.61 -1.87 -0.53
CA GLU A 4 16.57 -0.41 -0.57
C GLU A 4 15.13 0.13 -0.53
N VAL A 5 14.21 -0.52 -1.25
CA VAL A 5 12.77 -0.19 -1.20
C VAL A 5 12.23 -0.42 0.20
N ALA A 6 12.52 -1.58 0.79
CA ALA A 6 12.07 -1.92 2.13
C ALA A 6 12.61 -0.94 3.19
N SER A 7 13.91 -0.65 3.17
CA SER A 7 14.53 0.31 4.08
C SER A 7 13.91 1.71 3.97
N LYS A 8 13.64 2.19 2.75
CA LYS A 8 13.01 3.52 2.54
C LYS A 8 11.61 3.59 3.15
N ILE A 9 10.79 2.56 2.94
CA ILE A 9 9.42 2.50 3.48
C ILE A 9 9.44 2.42 5.00
N ILE A 10 10.29 1.55 5.57
CA ILE A 10 10.43 1.40 7.01
C ILE A 10 10.95 2.68 7.65
N GLN A 11 11.97 3.32 7.06
CA GLN A 11 12.51 4.57 7.59
C GLN A 11 11.46 5.66 7.58
N LYS A 12 10.67 5.79 6.51
CA LYS A 12 9.56 6.75 6.46
C LYS A 12 8.55 6.52 7.60
N ALA A 13 8.17 5.28 7.88
CA ALA A 13 7.26 4.97 8.98
C ALA A 13 7.84 5.35 10.34
N LEU A 14 9.14 5.09 10.55
CA LEU A 14 9.86 5.47 11.76
C LEU A 14 9.98 7.00 11.91
N ASP A 15 10.25 7.72 10.83
CA ASP A 15 10.31 9.19 10.81
C ASP A 15 8.96 9.82 11.14
N GLU A 16 7.86 9.15 10.78
CA GLU A 16 6.48 9.52 11.17
C GLU A 16 6.11 9.06 12.60
N GLY A 17 7.03 8.45 13.35
CA GLY A 17 6.82 8.00 14.73
C GLY A 17 6.01 6.70 14.86
N ARG A 18 5.76 5.99 13.75
CA ARG A 18 5.00 4.74 13.75
C ARG A 18 5.92 3.54 13.97
N THR A 19 5.44 2.54 14.72
CA THR A 19 6.11 1.24 14.89
C THR A 19 5.52 0.15 14.00
N TYR A 20 4.65 0.53 13.06
CA TYR A 20 3.94 -0.35 12.13
C TYR A 20 3.86 0.30 10.75
N LEU A 21 3.69 -0.54 9.74
CA LEU A 21 3.42 -0.13 8.36
C LEU A 21 1.92 -0.12 8.10
N LEU A 22 1.46 0.81 7.26
CA LEU A 22 0.12 0.76 6.70
C LEU A 22 0.03 -0.40 5.68
N GLU A 23 -1.18 -0.90 5.39
CA GLU A 23 -1.35 -2.02 4.44
C GLU A 23 -0.64 -1.79 3.09
N PRO A 24 -0.76 -0.61 2.43
CA PRO A 24 -0.06 -0.36 1.16
C PRO A 24 1.46 -0.49 1.29
N GLU A 25 2.03 0.07 2.36
CA GLU A 25 3.47 0.04 2.66
C GLU A 25 3.94 -1.40 2.87
N ALA A 26 3.22 -2.18 3.70
CA ALA A 26 3.55 -3.58 3.96
C ALA A 26 3.52 -4.42 2.67
N LYS A 27 2.52 -4.20 1.81
CA LYS A 27 2.42 -4.89 0.51
C LYS A 27 3.56 -4.54 -0.44
N GLU A 28 4.01 -3.30 -0.46
CA GLU A 28 5.17 -2.88 -1.25
C GLU A 28 6.45 -3.53 -0.75
N VAL A 29 6.66 -3.57 0.56
CA VAL A 29 7.82 -4.24 1.18
C VAL A 29 7.85 -5.70 0.73
N ILE A 30 6.79 -6.49 0.95
CA ILE A 30 6.83 -7.92 0.63
C ILE A 30 6.89 -8.20 -0.88
N ARG A 31 6.25 -7.36 -1.72
CA ARG A 31 6.41 -7.42 -3.19
C ARG A 31 7.87 -7.21 -3.61
N SER A 32 8.59 -6.31 -2.95
CA SER A 32 10.00 -6.05 -3.27
C SER A 32 10.89 -7.28 -3.04
N TYR A 33 10.46 -8.22 -2.18
CA TYR A 33 11.11 -9.52 -1.95
C TYR A 33 10.57 -10.64 -2.84
N GLY A 34 9.74 -10.34 -3.83
CA GLY A 34 9.17 -11.32 -4.76
C GLY A 34 7.99 -12.11 -4.21
N ILE A 35 7.43 -11.71 -3.06
CA ILE A 35 6.21 -12.33 -2.53
C ILE A 35 5.00 -11.72 -3.25
N PRO A 36 4.18 -12.52 -3.95
CA PRO A 36 3.02 -12.00 -4.67
C PRO A 36 1.97 -11.45 -3.69
N THR A 37 1.34 -10.34 -4.06
CA THR A 37 0.23 -9.75 -3.30
C THR A 37 -0.90 -9.34 -4.24
N THR A 38 -2.09 -9.11 -3.68
CA THR A 38 -3.22 -8.60 -4.47
C THR A 38 -2.91 -7.25 -5.09
N ASN A 39 -3.38 -7.02 -6.33
CA ASN A 39 -3.34 -5.68 -6.94
C ASN A 39 -4.11 -4.70 -6.07
N PHE A 40 -3.56 -3.50 -5.88
CA PHE A 40 -4.18 -2.45 -5.07
C PHE A 40 -3.77 -1.08 -5.58
N LYS A 41 -4.61 -0.08 -5.29
CA LYS A 41 -4.32 1.34 -5.44
C LYS A 41 -4.83 2.08 -4.21
N VAL A 42 -4.17 3.17 -3.84
CA VAL A 42 -4.59 4.03 -2.73
C VAL A 42 -5.33 5.23 -3.33
N ALA A 43 -6.63 5.30 -3.09
CA ALA A 43 -7.46 6.44 -3.49
C ALA A 43 -7.53 7.46 -2.35
N LYS A 44 -7.51 8.75 -2.70
CA LYS A 44 -7.70 9.88 -1.79
C LYS A 44 -9.09 10.50 -1.91
N THR A 45 -9.82 10.18 -2.97
CA THR A 45 -11.17 10.67 -3.23
C THR A 45 -12.09 9.54 -3.69
N PRO A 46 -13.43 9.70 -3.57
CA PRO A 46 -14.39 8.75 -4.11
C PRO A 46 -14.23 8.53 -5.62
N ASP A 47 -13.93 9.58 -6.38
CA ASP A 47 -13.75 9.49 -7.84
C ASP A 47 -12.52 8.67 -8.22
N GLU A 48 -11.40 8.83 -7.49
CA GLU A 48 -10.23 7.99 -7.65
C GLU A 48 -10.55 6.52 -7.31
N ALA A 49 -11.33 6.29 -6.25
CA ALA A 49 -11.71 4.94 -5.85
C ALA A 49 -12.55 4.25 -6.95
N ALA A 50 -13.52 4.95 -7.53
CA ALA A 50 -14.34 4.43 -8.62
C ALA A 50 -13.49 4.11 -9.86
N LYS A 51 -12.62 5.05 -10.28
CA LYS A 51 -11.69 4.85 -11.39
C LYS A 51 -10.77 3.64 -11.17
N TYR A 52 -10.19 3.53 -9.98
CA TYR A 52 -9.28 2.42 -9.67
C TYR A 52 -10.00 1.08 -9.60
N ALA A 53 -11.27 1.05 -9.18
CA ALA A 53 -12.07 -0.16 -9.20
C ALA A 53 -12.29 -0.68 -10.63
N GLU A 54 -12.56 0.22 -11.60
CA GLU A 54 -12.66 -0.14 -13.02
C GLU A 54 -11.34 -0.66 -13.59
N GLU A 55 -10.23 -0.02 -13.26
CA GLU A 55 -8.89 -0.42 -13.72
C GLU A 55 -8.43 -1.77 -13.13
N ILE A 56 -8.83 -2.09 -11.89
CA ILE A 56 -8.50 -3.37 -11.24
C ILE A 56 -9.42 -4.50 -11.74
N GLY A 57 -10.68 -4.17 -12.04
CA GLY A 57 -11.72 -5.14 -12.40
C GLY A 57 -12.49 -5.64 -11.17
N TYR A 58 -13.82 -5.74 -11.33
CA TYR A 58 -14.74 -6.14 -10.27
C TYR A 58 -14.80 -7.68 -10.07
N PRO A 59 -15.16 -8.15 -8.86
CA PRO A 59 -15.45 -7.38 -7.65
C PRO A 59 -14.18 -6.86 -6.94
N VAL A 60 -14.30 -5.70 -6.29
CA VAL A 60 -13.20 -5.08 -5.52
C VAL A 60 -13.52 -4.98 -4.03
N VAL A 61 -12.48 -4.79 -3.22
CA VAL A 61 -12.58 -4.50 -1.79
C VAL A 61 -12.07 -3.09 -1.53
N LEU A 62 -12.81 -2.32 -0.72
CA LEU A 62 -12.36 -1.03 -0.21
C LEU A 62 -11.94 -1.19 1.24
N LYS A 63 -10.78 -0.63 1.60
CA LYS A 63 -10.27 -0.62 2.97
C LYS A 63 -9.78 0.77 3.32
N ILE A 64 -10.08 1.20 4.54
CA ILE A 64 -9.53 2.44 5.06
C ILE A 64 -8.02 2.30 5.24
N VAL A 65 -7.28 3.32 4.82
CA VAL A 65 -5.85 3.47 5.11
C VAL A 65 -5.74 4.62 6.10
N SER A 66 -5.71 4.29 7.38
CA SER A 66 -5.59 5.24 8.47
C SER A 66 -4.40 4.85 9.33
N PRO A 67 -3.55 5.80 9.74
CA PRO A 67 -2.58 5.54 10.79
C PRO A 67 -3.27 5.29 12.14
N ASP A 68 -4.48 5.80 12.37
CA ASP A 68 -5.24 5.65 13.62
C ASP A 68 -6.48 4.76 13.49
#